data_AF-A0A529FCV6-F1
#
_entry.id   AF-A0A529FCV6-F1
#
_cell.length_a   1.000
_cell.length_b   1.000
_cell.length_c   1.000
_cell.angle_alpha   90.00
_cell.angle_beta   90.00
_cell.angle_gamma   90.00
#
_symmetry.space_group_name_H-M   'P 1'
#
loop_
_entity.id
_entity.type
_entity.pdbx_description
1 polymer ?
#
loop_
_entity_poly.entity_id
_entity_poly.type
_entity_poly.pdbx_seq_one_letter_code
_entity_poly.pdbx_strand_id
1 'polypeptide(L)'
;PEEYGSLGLPASEFERHIAYDIGVETVTRELAATLGVPAVLANFSRLLIDPNRGEDDPTLIRQLYDGTIVPGNYPMAAEERERRLDRFYRPYHDAVGAMIASVAEASGKAPFIFSVHSFTPVMQGIRRPWHVGILWD
;
A
#
# COMPACT_ATOMS: atom_id res chain seq x y z
N PRO A 1 -9.70 -7.86 -5.06
CA PRO A 1 -10.78 -7.75 -6.07
C PRO A 1 -11.15 -9.14 -6.59
N GLU A 2 -12.42 -9.39 -6.90
CA GLU A 2 -12.95 -10.72 -7.22
C GLU A 2 -12.26 -11.34 -8.45
N GLU A 3 -12.03 -10.54 -9.48
CA GLU A 3 -11.38 -10.93 -10.73
C GLU A 3 -9.93 -11.40 -10.56
N TYR A 4 -9.30 -11.09 -9.42
CA TYR A 4 -7.95 -11.52 -9.08
C TYR A 4 -7.91 -12.73 -8.14
N GLY A 5 -9.06 -13.15 -7.61
CA GLY A 5 -9.18 -14.24 -6.66
C GLY A 5 -8.14 -14.15 -5.54
N SER A 6 -7.41 -15.24 -5.32
CA SER A 6 -6.34 -15.32 -4.33
C SER A 6 -4.94 -15.06 -4.88
N LEU A 7 -4.78 -14.59 -6.12
CA LEU A 7 -3.48 -14.53 -6.82
C LEU A 7 -2.72 -15.88 -6.80
N GLY A 8 -3.43 -17.01 -6.67
CA GLY A 8 -2.83 -18.33 -6.53
C GLY A 8 -2.17 -18.60 -5.17
N LEU A 9 -2.42 -17.75 -4.18
CA LEU A 9 -1.90 -17.90 -2.81
C LEU A 9 -2.89 -18.62 -1.90
N PRO A 10 -2.41 -19.34 -0.87
CA PRO A 10 -3.27 -19.82 0.21
C PRO A 10 -3.74 -18.66 1.08
N ALA A 11 -4.89 -18.82 1.73
CA ALA A 11 -5.52 -17.78 2.54
C ALA A 11 -4.60 -17.21 3.64
N SER A 12 -3.72 -18.04 4.21
CA SER A 12 -2.75 -17.64 5.25
C SER A 12 -1.79 -16.54 4.80
N GLU A 13 -1.52 -16.40 3.50
CA GLU A 13 -0.65 -15.34 2.98
C GLU A 13 -1.32 -13.96 3.05
N PHE A 14 -2.65 -13.93 2.98
CA PHE A 14 -3.43 -12.69 3.13
C PHE A 14 -3.53 -12.22 4.57
N GLU A 15 -3.15 -13.05 5.55
CA GLU A 15 -3.07 -12.68 6.97
C GLU A 15 -1.68 -12.14 7.35
N ARG A 16 -0.70 -12.25 6.46
CA ARG A 16 0.68 -11.80 6.67
C ARG A 16 0.87 -10.35 6.24
N HIS A 17 1.90 -9.73 6.80
CA HIS A 17 2.36 -8.36 6.48
C HIS A 17 2.73 -8.13 5.00
N ILE A 18 2.87 -9.19 4.21
CA ILE A 18 3.12 -9.10 2.77
C ILE A 18 1.89 -8.61 2.00
N ALA A 19 0.68 -8.87 2.52
CA ALA A 19 -0.57 -8.51 1.87
C ALA A 19 -1.01 -7.06 2.15
N TYR A 20 -0.73 -6.57 3.35
CA TYR A 20 -1.11 -5.23 3.81
C TYR A 20 -0.35 -4.89 5.10
N ASP A 21 -0.45 -3.63 5.53
CA ASP A 21 0.05 -3.24 6.85
C ASP A 21 -1.00 -3.51 7.92
N ILE A 22 -0.75 -4.51 8.76
CA ILE A 22 -1.66 -4.98 9.79
C ILE A 22 -1.92 -3.85 10.80
N GLY A 23 -3.20 -3.54 11.02
CA GLY A 23 -3.68 -2.52 11.96
C GLY A 23 -3.60 -1.06 11.48
N VAL A 24 -2.99 -0.78 10.32
CA VAL A 24 -2.79 0.60 9.85
C VAL A 24 -4.09 1.30 9.54
N GLU A 25 -5.08 0.63 8.95
CA GLU A 25 -6.37 1.26 8.64
C GLU A 25 -7.00 1.89 9.89
N THR A 26 -7.07 1.15 10.99
CA THR A 26 -7.62 1.64 12.26
C THR A 26 -6.82 2.84 12.77
N VAL A 27 -5.49 2.73 12.82
CA VAL A 27 -4.62 3.82 13.28
C VAL A 27 -4.80 5.08 12.43
N THR A 28 -4.84 4.94 11.10
CA THR A 28 -5.02 6.07 10.17
C THR A 28 -6.37 6.74 10.36
N ARG A 29 -7.46 5.98 10.52
CA ARG A 29 -8.81 6.52 10.73
C ARG A 29 -8.91 7.28 12.06
N GLU A 30 -8.40 6.71 13.14
CA GLU A 30 -8.39 7.35 14.47
C GLU A 30 -7.53 8.60 14.48
N LEU A 31 -6.36 8.57 13.85
CA LEU A 31 -5.47 9.73 13.73
C LEU A 31 -6.13 10.86 12.92
N ALA A 32 -6.74 10.54 11.78
CA ALA A 32 -7.46 11.49 10.95
C ALA A 32 -8.62 12.15 11.70
N ALA A 33 -9.42 11.35 12.42
CA ALA A 33 -10.51 11.85 13.26
C ALA A 33 -10.00 12.75 14.40
N THR A 34 -8.92 12.35 15.08
CA THR A 34 -8.32 13.10 16.19
C THR A 34 -7.77 14.45 15.75
N LEU A 35 -7.13 14.49 14.58
CA LEU A 35 -6.52 15.70 14.02
C LEU A 35 -7.50 16.55 13.21
N GLY A 36 -8.69 16.04 12.88
CA GLY A 36 -9.64 16.71 12.01
C GLY A 36 -9.11 16.89 10.58
N VAL A 37 -8.31 15.93 10.08
CA VAL A 37 -7.71 15.97 8.74
C VAL A 37 -8.24 14.83 7.87
N PRO A 38 -8.22 14.97 6.54
CA PRO A 38 -8.62 13.88 5.66
C PRO A 38 -7.58 12.76 5.62
N ALA A 39 -8.01 11.57 5.19
CA ALA A 39 -7.15 10.43 4.91
C ALA A 39 -7.57 9.73 3.61
N VAL A 40 -6.59 9.21 2.88
CA VAL A 40 -6.78 8.35 1.71
C VAL A 40 -6.20 6.98 2.05
N LEU A 41 -6.97 5.92 1.79
CA LEU A 41 -6.54 4.54 2.03
C LEU A 41 -6.69 3.73 0.74
N ALA A 42 -5.66 2.96 0.38
CA ALA A 42 -5.79 1.96 -0.67
C ALA A 42 -6.74 0.85 -0.19
N ASN A 43 -7.68 0.44 -1.05
CA ASN A 43 -8.67 -0.60 -0.76
C ASN A 43 -8.32 -1.94 -1.45
N PHE A 44 -7.06 -2.13 -1.80
CA PHE A 44 -6.52 -3.33 -2.42
C PHE A 44 -5.19 -3.71 -1.76
N SER A 45 -4.83 -4.99 -1.87
CA SER A 45 -3.58 -5.52 -1.33
C SER A 45 -2.38 -5.07 -2.16
N ARG A 46 -1.24 -4.79 -1.50
CA ARG A 46 0.04 -4.55 -2.17
C ARG A 46 0.57 -5.76 -2.97
N LEU A 47 0.04 -6.96 -2.72
CA LEU A 47 0.34 -8.14 -3.54
C LEU A 47 -0.22 -8.01 -4.96
N LEU A 48 -1.30 -7.24 -5.14
CA LEU A 48 -1.86 -6.97 -6.46
C LEU A 48 -0.96 -5.98 -7.22
N ILE A 49 -0.70 -4.84 -6.60
CA ILE A 49 0.17 -3.77 -7.08
C ILE A 49 0.47 -2.87 -5.87
N ASP A 50 1.73 -2.51 -5.65
CA ASP A 50 2.14 -1.75 -4.46
C ASP A 50 2.00 -0.23 -4.70
N PRO A 51 1.06 0.47 -4.05
CA PRO A 51 0.87 1.91 -4.24
C PRO A 51 1.99 2.76 -3.65
N ASN A 52 2.97 2.15 -2.96
CA ASN A 52 4.14 2.83 -2.41
C ASN A 52 5.42 2.56 -3.23
N ARG A 53 5.27 2.31 -4.53
CA ARG A 53 6.35 2.08 -5.49
C ARG A 53 6.10 2.91 -6.74
N GLY A 54 7.15 3.46 -7.35
CA GLY A 54 7.01 4.16 -8.63
C GLY A 54 6.56 3.20 -9.74
N GLU A 55 5.95 3.73 -10.81
CA GLU A 55 5.48 2.90 -11.93
C GLU A 55 6.60 2.05 -12.56
N ASP A 56 7.81 2.58 -12.63
CA ASP A 56 8.98 1.89 -13.19
C ASP A 56 9.76 1.04 -12.17
N ASP A 57 9.29 0.97 -10.91
CA ASP A 57 9.96 0.18 -9.89
C ASP A 57 9.78 -1.33 -10.17
N PRO A 58 10.85 -2.12 -10.19
CA PRO A 58 10.77 -3.56 -10.48
C PRO A 58 10.00 -4.35 -9.40
N THR A 59 9.73 -3.73 -8.25
CA THR A 59 8.96 -4.28 -7.15
C THR A 59 7.53 -3.75 -7.06
N LEU A 60 7.06 -2.98 -8.06
CA LEU A 60 5.67 -2.52 -8.16
C LEU A 60 4.67 -3.69 -8.12
N ILE A 61 4.96 -4.77 -8.83
CA ILE A 61 4.18 -6.02 -8.80
C ILE A 61 5.14 -7.16 -8.47
N ARG A 62 5.23 -7.51 -7.18
CA ARG A 62 6.19 -8.50 -6.69
C ARG A 62 5.80 -9.93 -7.07
N GLN A 63 6.74 -10.66 -7.64
CA GLN A 63 6.59 -12.10 -7.91
C GLN A 63 7.00 -12.97 -6.71
N LEU A 64 7.87 -12.44 -5.84
CA LEU A 64 8.36 -13.08 -4.63
C LEU A 64 8.32 -12.08 -3.48
N TYR A 65 7.68 -12.44 -2.38
CA TYR A 65 7.57 -11.61 -1.18
C TYR A 65 7.84 -12.46 0.06
N ASP A 66 8.93 -12.17 0.78
CA ASP A 66 9.28 -12.81 2.05
C ASP A 66 9.18 -14.36 2.00
N GLY A 67 9.80 -14.94 0.96
CA GLY A 67 9.80 -16.39 0.71
C GLY A 67 8.56 -16.93 -0.02
N THR A 68 7.51 -16.15 -0.17
CA THR A 68 6.27 -16.54 -0.85
C THR A 68 6.31 -16.16 -2.32
N ILE A 69 6.26 -17.15 -3.21
CA ILE A 69 6.01 -16.93 -4.64
C ILE A 69 4.54 -16.53 -4.80
N VAL A 70 4.26 -15.53 -5.62
CA VAL A 70 2.90 -15.06 -5.94
C VAL A 70 2.55 -15.50 -7.37
N PRO A 71 1.88 -16.66 -7.56
CA PRO A 71 1.64 -17.21 -8.90
C PRO A 71 0.85 -16.27 -9.80
N GLY A 72 -0.11 -15.53 -9.25
CA GLY A 72 -0.91 -14.55 -10.00
C GLY A 72 -0.11 -13.35 -10.53
N ASN A 73 1.17 -13.25 -10.18
CA ASN A 73 2.08 -12.20 -10.65
C ASN A 73 3.13 -12.75 -11.63
N TYR A 74 3.13 -14.06 -11.95
CA TYR A 74 4.09 -14.66 -12.89
C TYR A 74 3.55 -15.89 -13.64
N PRO A 75 3.73 -15.97 -14.98
CA PRO A 75 4.18 -14.90 -15.87
C PRO A 75 3.11 -13.81 -16.00
N MET A 76 3.53 -12.57 -16.23
CA MET A 76 2.62 -11.43 -16.36
C MET A 76 2.78 -10.77 -17.72
N ALA A 77 1.66 -10.67 -18.43
CA ALA A 77 1.58 -9.96 -19.70
C ALA A 77 1.62 -8.45 -19.48
N ALA A 78 2.13 -7.69 -20.46
CA ALA A 78 2.20 -6.22 -20.38
C ALA A 78 0.80 -5.60 -20.22
N GLU A 79 -0.20 -6.18 -20.88
CA GLU A 79 -1.59 -5.75 -20.80
C GLU A 79 -2.18 -5.96 -19.40
N GLU A 80 -1.72 -6.99 -18.67
CA GLU A 80 -2.15 -7.21 -17.30
C GLU A 80 -1.54 -6.18 -16.34
N ARG A 81 -0.26 -5.83 -16.55
CA ARG A 81 0.37 -4.73 -15.81
C ARG A 81 -0.39 -3.42 -16.00
N GLU A 82 -0.69 -3.05 -17.25
CA GLU A 82 -1.45 -1.82 -17.52
C GLU A 82 -2.86 -1.85 -16.93
N ARG A 83 -3.56 -3.00 -16.99
CA ARG A 83 -4.87 -3.13 -16.33
C ARG A 83 -4.80 -2.85 -14.83
N ARG A 84 -3.75 -3.32 -14.13
CA ARG A 84 -3.60 -3.04 -12.70
C ARG A 84 -3.25 -1.59 -12.42
N LEU A 85 -2.44 -0.99 -13.29
CA LEU A 85 -2.11 0.44 -13.21
C LEU A 85 -3.37 1.30 -13.34
N ASP A 86 -4.15 1.06 -14.40
CA ASP A 86 -5.35 1.86 -14.70
C ASP A 86 -6.47 1.67 -13.69
N ARG A 87 -6.62 0.48 -13.11
CA ARG A 87 -7.76 0.16 -12.25
C ARG A 87 -7.50 0.37 -10.76
N PHE A 88 -6.24 0.39 -10.33
CA PHE A 88 -5.90 0.42 -8.90
C PHE A 88 -4.86 1.49 -8.58
N TYR A 89 -3.70 1.45 -9.23
CA TYR A 89 -2.57 2.31 -8.89
C TYR A 89 -2.84 3.78 -9.22
N ARG A 90 -3.10 4.11 -10.49
CA ARG A 90 -3.33 5.49 -10.95
C ARG A 90 -4.55 6.12 -10.25
N PRO A 91 -5.70 5.43 -10.10
CA PRO A 91 -6.83 5.96 -9.33
C PRO A 91 -6.51 6.27 -7.86
N TYR A 92 -5.67 5.45 -7.21
CA TYR A 92 -5.21 5.76 -5.85
C TYR A 92 -4.36 7.03 -5.83
N HIS A 93 -3.40 7.17 -6.75
CA HIS A 93 -2.56 8.37 -6.84
C HIS A 93 -3.34 9.62 -7.24
N ASP A 94 -4.34 9.49 -8.11
CA ASP A 94 -5.27 10.57 -8.46
C ASP A 94 -6.06 11.03 -7.24
N ALA A 95 -6.57 10.10 -6.43
CA ALA A 95 -7.27 10.42 -5.18
C ALA A 95 -6.37 11.12 -4.16
N VAL A 96 -5.11 10.68 -4.03
CA VAL A 96 -4.10 11.35 -3.20
C VAL A 96 -3.82 12.77 -3.72
N GLY A 97 -3.60 12.92 -5.02
CA GLY A 97 -3.34 14.22 -5.66
C GLY A 97 -4.50 15.20 -5.50
N ALA A 98 -5.74 14.73 -5.72
CA ALA A 98 -6.95 15.53 -5.51
C ALA A 98 -7.10 15.97 -4.05
N MET A 99 -6.80 15.08 -3.10
CA MET A 99 -6.84 15.41 -1.67
C MET A 99 -5.80 16.47 -1.29
N ILE A 100 -4.57 16.32 -1.77
CA ILE A 100 -3.48 17.30 -1.54
C ILE A 100 -3.90 18.67 -2.11
N ALA A 101 -4.41 18.71 -3.34
CA ALA A 101 -4.87 19.95 -3.97
C ALA A 101 -5.99 20.61 -3.15
N SER A 102 -6.98 19.84 -2.69
CA SER A 102 -8.07 20.34 -1.86
C SER A 102 -7.61 20.92 -0.52
N VAL A 103 -6.68 20.25 0.18
CA VAL A 103 -6.11 20.75 1.44
C VAL A 103 -5.28 22.01 1.21
N ALA A 104 -4.52 22.07 0.11
CA ALA A 104 -3.72 23.25 -0.24
C ALA A 104 -4.63 24.46 -0.51
N GLU A 105 -5.71 24.27 -1.29
CA GLU A 105 -6.69 25.31 -1.58
C GLU A 105 -7.39 25.81 -0.32
N ALA A 106 -7.88 24.90 0.53
CA ALA A 106 -8.61 25.26 1.74
C ALA A 106 -7.74 25.94 2.80
N SER A 107 -6.46 25.56 2.92
CA SER A 107 -5.55 26.07 3.94
C SER A 107 -4.70 27.27 3.48
N GLY A 108 -4.57 27.48 2.18
CA GLY A 108 -3.66 28.46 1.58
C GLY A 108 -2.17 28.16 1.83
N LYS A 109 -1.83 26.92 2.20
CA LYS A 109 -0.47 26.48 2.57
C LYS A 109 -0.13 25.15 1.91
N ALA A 110 1.16 24.85 1.81
CA ALA A 110 1.61 23.52 1.41
C ALA A 110 1.14 22.48 2.45
N PRO A 111 0.39 21.43 2.05
CA PRO A 111 -0.04 20.39 2.96
C PRO A 111 1.16 19.58 3.51
N PHE A 112 1.08 19.19 4.78
CA PHE A 112 1.99 18.18 5.34
C PHE A 112 1.44 16.79 5.04
N ILE A 113 2.23 15.96 4.37
CA ILE A 113 1.84 14.60 3.99
C ILE A 113 2.38 13.63 5.04
N PHE A 114 1.50 12.80 5.58
CA PHE A 114 1.86 11.79 6.58
C PHE A 114 1.46 10.38 6.12
N SER A 115 2.45 9.59 5.72
CA SER A 115 2.26 8.19 5.33
C SER A 115 2.34 7.28 6.54
N VAL A 116 1.27 6.53 6.81
CA VAL A 116 1.18 5.62 7.97
C VAL A 116 1.41 4.19 7.50
N HIS A 117 2.35 3.50 8.17
CA HIS A 117 2.70 2.11 7.90
C HIS A 117 2.89 1.34 9.21
N SER A 118 2.73 0.02 9.15
CA SER A 118 3.15 -0.89 10.22
C SER A 118 4.16 -1.89 9.68
N PHE A 119 4.82 -2.59 10.57
CA PHE A 119 5.82 -3.57 10.17
C PHE A 119 5.80 -4.78 11.09
N THR A 120 6.08 -5.96 10.54
CA THR A 120 6.17 -7.19 11.33
C THR A 120 7.26 -7.08 12.41
N PRO A 121 6.98 -7.48 13.66
CA PRO A 121 7.96 -7.38 14.75
C PRO A 121 9.16 -8.31 14.58
N VAL A 122 9.01 -9.38 13.79
CA VAL A 122 10.07 -10.32 13.44
C VAL A 122 10.16 -10.41 11.92
N MET A 123 11.36 -10.24 11.39
CA MET A 123 11.66 -10.37 9.96
C MET A 123 12.83 -11.34 9.81
N GLN A 124 12.67 -12.37 8.98
CA GLN A 124 13.71 -13.38 8.74
C GLN A 124 14.29 -13.98 10.04
N GLY A 125 13.42 -14.24 11.03
CA GLY A 125 13.81 -14.76 12.35
C GLY A 125 14.44 -13.74 13.30
N ILE A 126 14.67 -12.50 12.87
CA ILE A 126 15.28 -11.44 13.68
C ILE A 126 14.19 -10.53 14.24
N ARG A 127 14.15 -10.39 15.57
CA ARG A 127 13.27 -9.43 16.24
C ARG A 127 13.78 -8.01 16.02
N ARG A 128 12.91 -7.14 15.54
CA ARG A 128 13.22 -5.72 15.34
C ARG A 128 13.16 -4.98 16.69
N PRO A 129 14.18 -4.18 17.06
CA PRO A 129 14.21 -3.50 18.35
C PRO A 129 13.32 -2.26 18.40
N TRP A 130 12.94 -1.73 17.24
CA TRP A 130 12.15 -0.50 17.12
C TRP A 130 10.66 -0.81 17.29
N HIS A 131 9.99 0.03 18.09
CA HIS A 131 8.53 -0.01 18.24
C HIS A 131 7.83 0.99 17.29
N VAL A 132 8.52 2.08 16.94
CA VAL A 132 8.06 3.12 16.01
C VAL A 132 9.26 3.59 15.19
N GLY A 133 9.05 3.88 13.90
CA GLY A 133 10.03 4.50 13.02
C GLY A 133 9.46 5.79 12.43
N ILE A 134 10.28 6.84 12.39
CA ILE A 134 9.96 8.09 11.68
C ILE A 134 10.87 8.12 10.45
N LEU A 135 10.25 8.06 9.28
CA LEU A 135 10.91 8.04 7.97
C LEU A 135 10.53 9.32 7.23
N TRP A 136 11.48 9.91 6.51
CA TRP A 136 11.30 11.17 5.79
C TRP A 136 12.34 11.29 4.67
N ASP A 137 11.97 12.07 3.65
CA ASP A 137 12.81 12.56 2.54
C ASP A 137 12.44 14.00 2.17
#